data_AF-A0A8C4R2A0-F1
#
_entry.id   AF-A0A8C4R2A0-F1
#
_cell.length_a   1.000
_cell.length_b   1.000
_cell.length_c   1.000
_cell.angle_alpha   90.00
_cell.angle_beta   90.00
_cell.angle_gamma   90.00
#
_symmetry.space_group_name_H-M   'P 1'
#
loop_
_entity.id
_entity.type
_entity.pdbx_description
1 polymer ?
#
loop_
_entity_poly.entity_id
_entity_poly.type
_entity_poly.pdbx_seq_one_letter_code
_entity_poly.pdbx_strand_id
1 'polypeptide(L)'
;MVDISEWQGKYMAARLQTAGHPVICTTSPGDVHVVFSSLITRLQHHCKCNPQPPGAMRVALLGDLPYLHTILCCYVQQMAPRPAEWLTLLHFFIVPFGSHAVSRHLAAVDPRYGSTFLDPMWQEVFSRLEPPHSECADLLDVAGRITAYLEGADSSVQLPIAEAMLTYKARRPLPGRIGNESSPDMDSCQKFVPFIGGVTVGVFEESVTTAGAVDSDDCFLASPAHVGSPYFFASPTFARDAVLVQPSSPPVGSPPPGYVSPLC
;
A
#
# COMPACT_ATOMS: atom_id res chain seq x y z
N MET A 1 -14.00 2.64 -4.17
CA MET A 1 -13.17 3.80 -3.79
C MET A 1 -12.33 4.17 -4.99
N VAL A 2 -12.36 5.43 -5.41
CA VAL A 2 -11.72 5.89 -6.64
C VAL A 2 -10.85 7.09 -6.33
N ASP A 3 -9.57 7.01 -6.69
CA ASP A 3 -8.68 8.17 -6.65
C ASP A 3 -9.04 9.13 -7.77
N ILE A 4 -9.64 10.27 -7.43
CA ILE A 4 -10.06 11.29 -8.40
C ILE A 4 -9.06 12.46 -8.48
N SER A 5 -7.84 12.28 -7.99
CA SER A 5 -6.77 13.28 -8.14
C SER A 5 -6.48 13.54 -9.61
N GLU A 6 -6.46 12.48 -10.42
CA GLU A 6 -6.18 12.52 -11.85
C GLU A 6 -7.44 12.39 -12.73
N TRP A 7 -7.28 12.64 -14.03
CA TRP A 7 -8.40 12.56 -14.99
C TRP A 7 -8.97 11.14 -15.10
N GLN A 8 -8.12 10.11 -15.01
CA GLN A 8 -8.50 8.70 -15.11
C GLN A 8 -9.59 8.38 -14.08
N GLY A 9 -9.34 8.77 -12.83
CA GLY A 9 -10.27 8.57 -11.74
C GLY A 9 -11.57 9.33 -11.89
N LYS A 10 -11.50 10.61 -12.29
CA LYS A 10 -12.70 11.43 -12.56
C LYS A 10 -13.56 10.79 -13.65
N TYR A 11 -12.94 10.32 -14.73
CA TYR A 11 -13.60 9.65 -15.84
C TYR A 11 -14.24 8.32 -15.40
N MET A 12 -13.52 7.46 -14.69
CA MET A 12 -14.06 6.19 -14.19
C MET A 12 -15.18 6.38 -13.17
N ALA A 13 -15.03 7.34 -12.25
CA ALA A 13 -16.06 7.68 -11.28
C ALA A 13 -17.36 8.11 -11.99
N ALA A 14 -17.27 8.97 -13.00
CA ALA A 14 -18.42 9.39 -13.78
C ALA A 14 -19.10 8.20 -14.49
N ARG A 15 -18.33 7.34 -15.17
CA ARG A 15 -18.89 6.15 -15.87
C ARG A 15 -19.58 5.18 -14.91
N LEU A 16 -18.98 4.91 -13.75
CA LEU A 16 -19.56 4.05 -12.72
C LEU A 16 -20.83 4.65 -12.11
N GLN A 17 -20.85 5.96 -11.88
CA GLN A 17 -22.04 6.67 -11.39
C GLN A 17 -23.17 6.63 -12.41
N THR A 18 -22.89 6.85 -13.71
CA THR A 18 -23.87 6.72 -14.79
C THR A 18 -24.44 5.30 -14.88
N ALA A 19 -23.62 4.29 -14.64
CA ALA A 19 -24.05 2.89 -14.57
C ALA A 19 -24.79 2.51 -13.27
N GLY A 20 -24.93 3.45 -12.31
CA GLY A 20 -25.68 3.24 -11.06
C GLY A 20 -24.90 2.57 -9.93
N HIS A 21 -23.57 2.45 -10.03
CA HIS A 21 -22.76 1.86 -8.96
C HIS A 21 -22.49 2.87 -7.83
N PRO A 22 -22.44 2.42 -6.56
CA PRO A 22 -22.05 3.28 -5.44
C PRO A 22 -20.56 3.61 -5.49
N VAL A 23 -20.23 4.87 -5.78
CA VAL A 23 -18.85 5.35 -5.90
C VAL A 23 -18.51 6.26 -4.72
N ILE A 24 -17.34 6.01 -4.11
CA ILE A 24 -16.74 6.88 -3.12
C ILE A 24 -15.46 7.45 -3.73
N CYS A 25 -15.42 8.76 -3.92
CA CYS A 25 -14.29 9.47 -4.48
C CYS A 25 -13.35 9.96 -3.36
N THR A 26 -12.05 9.85 -3.59
CA THR A 26 -11.00 10.31 -2.65
C THR A 26 -9.96 11.12 -3.44
N THR A 27 -9.46 12.21 -2.86
CA THR A 27 -8.35 13.00 -3.44
C THR A 27 -7.13 13.06 -2.53
N SER A 28 -7.30 12.71 -1.26
CA SER A 28 -6.24 12.81 -0.27
C SER A 28 -6.17 11.57 0.63
N PRO A 29 -5.03 11.31 1.28
CA PRO A 29 -4.92 10.28 2.31
C PRO A 29 -5.90 10.48 3.48
N GLY A 30 -6.29 11.73 3.75
CA GLY A 30 -7.31 12.07 4.75
C GLY A 30 -8.68 11.50 4.40
N ASP A 31 -9.09 11.59 3.14
CA ASP A 31 -10.35 11.03 2.66
C ASP A 31 -10.34 9.51 2.78
N VAL A 32 -9.23 8.87 2.39
CA VAL A 32 -9.04 7.42 2.54
C VAL A 32 -9.25 7.01 4.00
N HIS A 33 -8.65 7.74 4.95
CA HIS A 33 -8.82 7.48 6.37
C HIS A 33 -10.28 7.58 6.82
N VAL A 34 -10.99 8.66 6.44
CA VAL A 34 -12.40 8.87 6.79
C VAL A 34 -13.29 7.76 6.23
N VAL A 35 -13.04 7.34 4.98
CA VAL A 35 -13.79 6.26 4.33
C VAL A 35 -13.56 4.94 5.05
N PHE A 36 -12.31 4.58 5.36
CA PHE A 36 -12.01 3.36 6.10
C PHE A 36 -12.62 3.37 7.50
N SER A 37 -12.53 4.48 8.24
CA SER A 37 -13.13 4.58 9.57
C SER A 37 -14.65 4.44 9.52
N SER A 38 -15.29 5.02 8.51
CA SER A 38 -16.73 4.87 8.27
C SER A 38 -17.11 3.43 7.92
N LEU A 39 -16.34 2.78 7.04
CA LEU A 39 -16.53 1.39 6.63
C LEU A 39 -16.43 0.44 7.83
N ILE A 40 -15.39 0.63 8.65
CA ILE A 40 -15.15 -0.16 9.84
C ILE A 40 -16.26 0.05 10.87
N THR A 41 -16.73 1.27 11.07
CA THR A 41 -17.84 1.57 11.98
C THR A 41 -19.11 0.85 11.54
N ARG A 42 -19.39 0.83 10.23
CA ARG A 42 -20.52 0.07 9.67
C ARG A 42 -20.37 -1.44 9.86
N LEU A 43 -19.18 -2.00 9.63
CA LEU A 43 -18.90 -3.41 9.90
C LEU A 43 -19.09 -3.75 11.38
N GLN A 44 -18.56 -2.93 12.30
CA GLN A 44 -18.72 -3.13 13.75
C GLN A 44 -20.19 -3.14 14.14
N HIS A 45 -20.97 -2.19 13.64
CA HIS A 45 -22.39 -2.12 13.91
C HIS A 45 -23.11 -3.37 13.36
N HIS A 46 -22.77 -3.80 12.14
CA HIS A 46 -23.37 -4.99 11.54
C HIS A 46 -23.06 -6.27 12.34
N CYS A 47 -21.80 -6.50 12.71
CA CYS A 47 -21.41 -7.66 13.52
C CYS A 47 -22.09 -7.67 14.91
N LYS A 48 -22.36 -6.50 15.49
CA LYS A 48 -23.02 -6.38 16.80
C LYS A 48 -24.52 -6.64 16.72
N CYS A 49 -25.18 -6.19 15.66
CA CYS A 49 -26.63 -6.25 15.52
C CYS A 49 -27.14 -7.46 14.75
N ASN A 50 -26.27 -8.17 14.02
CA ASN A 50 -26.64 -9.33 13.22
C ASN A 50 -25.94 -10.59 13.75
N PRO A 51 -26.69 -11.63 14.17
CA PRO A 51 -26.10 -12.90 14.60
C PRO A 51 -25.55 -13.73 13.44
N GLN A 52 -25.92 -13.42 12.19
CA GLN A 52 -25.33 -14.05 11.01
C GLN A 52 -23.96 -13.42 10.70
N PRO A 53 -22.91 -14.21 10.43
CA PRO A 53 -21.62 -13.66 10.06
C PRO A 53 -21.77 -12.74 8.84
N PRO A 54 -21.19 -11.52 8.86
CA PRO A 54 -21.27 -10.62 7.72
C PRO A 54 -20.67 -11.30 6.49
N GLY A 55 -21.37 -11.27 5.36
CA GLY A 55 -20.75 -11.61 4.09
C GLY A 55 -19.55 -10.69 3.82
N ALA A 56 -18.52 -11.21 3.16
CA ALA A 56 -17.32 -10.42 2.86
C ALA A 56 -17.70 -9.18 2.03
N MET A 57 -17.38 -8.00 2.55
CA MET A 57 -17.62 -6.73 1.88
C MET A 57 -16.60 -6.56 0.75
N ARG A 58 -17.12 -6.38 -0.46
CA ARG A 58 -16.35 -6.22 -1.68
C ARG A 58 -16.07 -4.75 -1.90
N VAL A 59 -14.80 -4.36 -1.94
CA VAL A 59 -14.38 -2.97 -2.09
C VAL A 59 -13.50 -2.86 -3.34
N ALA A 60 -14.03 -2.25 -4.39
CA ALA A 60 -13.24 -1.92 -5.57
C ALA A 60 -12.30 -0.74 -5.29
N LEU A 61 -11.01 -0.91 -5.55
CA LEU A 61 -9.97 0.09 -5.44
C LEU A 61 -9.54 0.50 -6.85
N LEU A 62 -9.88 1.71 -7.25
CA LEU A 62 -9.56 2.26 -8.56
C LEU A 62 -8.47 3.30 -8.40
N GLY A 63 -7.27 3.01 -8.90
CA GLY A 63 -6.14 3.94 -8.82
C GLY A 63 -4.82 3.37 -9.32
N ASP A 64 -3.76 4.11 -9.05
CA ASP A 64 -2.38 3.74 -9.35
C ASP A 64 -1.69 3.04 -8.16
N LEU A 65 -0.41 2.73 -8.30
CA LEU A 65 0.36 2.05 -7.25
C LEU A 65 0.54 2.90 -5.97
N PRO A 66 0.89 4.20 -6.04
CA PRO A 66 0.89 5.10 -4.88
C PRO A 66 -0.44 5.15 -4.12
N TYR A 67 -1.56 5.18 -4.82
CA TYR A 67 -2.89 5.17 -4.20
C TYR A 67 -3.16 3.85 -3.48
N LEU A 68 -2.85 2.71 -4.12
CA LEU A 68 -2.95 1.40 -3.47
C LEU A 68 -2.07 1.31 -2.21
N HIS A 69 -0.87 1.88 -2.24
CA HIS A 69 0.01 1.94 -1.06
C HIS A 69 -0.60 2.80 0.07
N THR A 70 -1.22 3.93 -0.28
CA THR A 70 -1.92 4.78 0.70
C THR A 70 -3.06 4.03 1.38
N ILE A 71 -3.85 3.29 0.60
CA ILE A 71 -4.91 2.40 1.11
C ILE A 71 -4.33 1.29 1.98
N LEU A 72 -3.25 0.63 1.56
CA LEU A 72 -2.59 -0.41 2.34
C LEU A 72 -2.12 0.09 3.71
N CYS A 73 -1.43 1.23 3.74
CA CYS A 73 -1.00 1.84 5.00
C CYS A 73 -2.19 2.11 5.93
N CYS A 74 -3.27 2.67 5.39
CA CYS A 74 -4.49 2.93 6.15
C CYS A 74 -5.14 1.63 6.65
N TYR A 75 -5.21 0.61 5.79
CA TYR A 75 -5.75 -0.70 6.13
C TYR A 75 -4.97 -1.36 7.27
N VAL A 76 -3.65 -1.46 7.15
CA VAL A 76 -2.79 -2.05 8.20
C VAL A 76 -2.95 -1.26 9.50
N GLN A 77 -2.92 0.07 9.45
CA GLN A 77 -3.08 0.92 10.64
C GLN A 77 -4.43 0.71 11.34
N GLN A 78 -5.54 0.61 10.59
CA GLN A 78 -6.88 0.48 11.18
C GLN A 78 -7.26 -0.96 11.54
N MET A 79 -6.60 -1.96 10.94
CA MET A 79 -6.86 -3.39 11.16
C MET A 79 -5.89 -4.04 12.15
N ALA A 80 -4.67 -3.53 12.33
CA ALA A 80 -3.70 -4.04 13.31
C ALA A 80 -4.25 -4.16 14.75
N PRO A 81 -5.04 -3.21 15.31
CA PRO A 81 -5.60 -3.38 16.64
C PRO A 81 -6.83 -4.30 16.67
N ARG A 82 -7.24 -4.89 15.53
CA ARG A 82 -8.45 -5.70 15.42
C ARG A 82 -8.13 -7.19 15.41
N PRO A 83 -9.07 -8.03 15.86
CA PRO A 83 -8.95 -9.48 15.74
C PRO A 83 -8.80 -9.96 14.29
N ALA A 84 -8.14 -11.11 14.10
CA ALA A 84 -7.78 -11.61 12.77
C ALA A 84 -9.00 -11.96 11.89
N GLU A 85 -10.15 -12.31 12.47
CA GLU A 85 -11.38 -12.58 11.71
C GLU A 85 -11.89 -11.37 10.92
N TRP A 86 -11.45 -10.16 11.29
CA TRP A 86 -11.79 -8.95 10.54
C TRP A 86 -11.12 -8.90 9.16
N LEU A 87 -9.97 -9.56 9.00
CA LEU A 87 -9.22 -9.58 7.75
C LEU A 87 -9.99 -10.30 6.63
N THR A 88 -10.87 -11.23 6.99
CA THR A 88 -11.72 -11.95 6.01
C THR A 88 -13.02 -11.23 5.68
N LEU A 89 -13.34 -10.13 6.38
CA LEU A 89 -14.56 -9.35 6.13
C LEU A 89 -14.42 -8.39 4.96
N LEU A 90 -13.20 -8.13 4.48
CA LEU A 90 -12.92 -7.18 3.40
C LEU A 90 -12.17 -7.85 2.27
N HIS A 91 -12.77 -7.82 1.08
CA HIS A 91 -12.13 -8.26 -0.15
C HIS A 91 -11.93 -7.06 -1.07
N PHE A 92 -10.67 -6.78 -1.37
CA PHE A 92 -10.28 -5.68 -2.24
C PHE A 92 -10.17 -6.13 -3.70
N PHE A 93 -10.79 -5.36 -4.59
CA PHE A 93 -10.79 -5.60 -6.03
C PHE A 93 -9.99 -4.48 -6.70
N ILE A 94 -8.79 -4.78 -7.15
CA ILE A 94 -7.86 -3.76 -7.68
C ILE A 94 -8.15 -3.51 -9.16
N VAL A 95 -8.51 -2.28 -9.52
CA VAL A 95 -8.70 -1.84 -10.90
C VAL A 95 -7.63 -0.78 -11.21
N PRO A 96 -6.67 -1.06 -12.10
CA PRO A 96 -5.52 -0.20 -12.24
C PRO A 96 -5.75 0.93 -13.26
N PHE A 97 -5.24 2.13 -13.00
CA PHE A 97 -5.15 3.22 -14.00
C PHE A 97 -4.06 2.97 -15.06
N GLY A 98 -3.67 1.72 -15.30
CA GLY A 98 -2.55 1.36 -16.18
C GLY A 98 -1.94 0.03 -15.77
N SER A 99 -0.63 -0.13 -15.90
CA SER A 99 0.10 -1.32 -15.46
C SER A 99 1.06 -0.99 -14.33
N HIS A 100 1.00 -1.75 -13.25
CA HIS A 100 1.91 -1.65 -12.11
C HIS A 100 2.24 -3.05 -11.58
N ALA A 101 3.19 -3.13 -10.63
CA ALA A 101 3.69 -4.43 -10.14
C ALA A 101 2.56 -5.34 -9.64
N VAL A 102 1.62 -4.80 -8.85
CA VAL A 102 0.48 -5.56 -8.32
C VAL A 102 -0.47 -6.05 -9.43
N SER A 103 -0.83 -5.21 -10.41
CA SER A 103 -1.74 -5.64 -11.49
C SER A 103 -1.10 -6.69 -12.40
N ARG A 104 0.22 -6.61 -12.65
CA ARG A 104 0.96 -7.67 -13.35
C ARG A 104 1.01 -8.98 -12.58
N HIS A 105 1.20 -8.93 -11.26
CA HIS A 105 1.13 -10.12 -10.42
C HIS A 105 -0.27 -10.74 -10.45
N LEU A 106 -1.32 -9.93 -10.30
CA LEU A 106 -2.71 -10.40 -10.38
C LEU A 106 -3.01 -11.03 -11.74
N ALA A 107 -2.54 -10.46 -12.84
CA ALA A 107 -2.71 -11.05 -14.17
C ALA A 107 -1.96 -12.38 -14.38
N ALA A 108 -0.84 -12.57 -13.67
CA ALA A 108 -0.12 -13.85 -13.69
C ALA A 108 -0.86 -14.95 -12.91
N VAL A 109 -1.64 -14.56 -11.90
CA VAL A 109 -2.45 -15.48 -11.08
C VAL A 109 -3.83 -15.73 -11.71
N ASP A 110 -4.43 -14.68 -12.30
CA ASP A 110 -5.75 -14.72 -12.94
C ASP A 110 -5.66 -14.17 -14.38
N PRO A 111 -5.73 -15.05 -15.39
CA PRO A 111 -5.77 -14.64 -16.79
C PRO A 111 -6.99 -13.77 -17.16
N ARG A 112 -8.13 -13.92 -16.47
CA ARG A 112 -9.33 -13.10 -16.72
C ARG A 112 -9.07 -11.66 -16.32
N TYR A 113 -8.44 -11.45 -15.17
CA TYR A 113 -7.95 -10.15 -14.75
C TYR A 113 -7.03 -9.52 -15.81
N GLY A 114 -6.03 -10.28 -16.27
CA GLY A 114 -5.12 -9.84 -17.32
C GLY A 114 -5.83 -9.42 -18.60
N SER A 115 -6.79 -10.22 -19.08
CA SER A 115 -7.57 -9.90 -20.29
C SER A 115 -8.50 -8.69 -20.14
N THR A 116 -8.85 -8.30 -18.92
CA THR A 116 -9.80 -7.21 -18.65
C THR A 116 -9.10 -5.87 -18.46
N PHE A 117 -7.94 -5.85 -17.78
CA PHE A 117 -7.24 -4.62 -17.38
C PHE A 117 -5.81 -4.47 -17.92
N LEU A 118 -5.21 -5.52 -18.48
CA LEU A 118 -3.92 -5.46 -19.16
C LEU A 118 -4.04 -5.65 -20.68
N ASP A 119 -5.26 -5.63 -21.23
CA ASP A 119 -5.41 -5.64 -22.68
C ASP A 119 -4.93 -4.30 -23.28
N PRO A 120 -4.53 -4.29 -24.56
CA PRO A 120 -4.00 -3.10 -25.20
C PRO A 120 -4.96 -1.91 -25.14
N MET A 121 -6.28 -2.14 -25.24
CA MET A 121 -7.29 -1.08 -25.21
C MET A 121 -7.36 -0.38 -23.84
N TRP A 122 -7.37 -1.15 -22.74
CA TRP A 122 -7.35 -0.56 -21.40
C TRP A 122 -6.05 0.20 -21.15
N GLN A 123 -4.92 -0.43 -21.48
CA GLN A 123 -3.62 0.20 -21.28
C GLN A 123 -3.48 1.49 -22.08
N GLU A 124 -3.88 1.49 -23.36
CA GLU A 124 -3.80 2.67 -24.22
C GLU A 124 -4.60 3.86 -23.69
N VAL A 125 -5.78 3.62 -23.11
CA VAL A 125 -6.61 4.70 -22.57
C VAL A 125 -6.02 5.22 -21.26
N PHE A 126 -5.73 4.34 -20.31
CA PHE A 126 -5.40 4.75 -18.95
C PHE A 126 -3.92 5.11 -18.75
N SER A 127 -3.01 4.69 -19.64
CA SER A 127 -1.60 5.08 -19.58
C SER A 127 -1.31 6.50 -20.08
N ARG A 128 -2.31 7.21 -20.62
CA ARG A 128 -2.17 8.57 -21.13
C ARG A 128 -2.22 9.60 -20.00
N LEU A 129 -1.42 10.66 -20.12
CA LEU A 129 -1.44 11.79 -19.19
C LEU A 129 -2.68 12.69 -19.39
N GLU A 130 -3.26 12.68 -20.58
CA GLU A 130 -4.44 13.47 -20.92
C GLU A 130 -5.65 12.57 -21.21
N PRO A 131 -6.87 13.05 -20.93
CA PRO A 131 -8.08 12.31 -21.20
C PRO A 131 -8.24 12.02 -22.70
N PRO A 132 -8.74 10.83 -23.08
CA PRO A 132 -9.02 10.50 -24.46
C PRO A 132 -10.05 11.47 -25.04
N HIS A 133 -9.90 11.81 -26.32
CA HIS A 133 -10.97 12.46 -27.07
C HIS A 133 -12.24 11.60 -27.01
N SER A 134 -13.40 12.25 -26.89
CA SER A 134 -14.70 11.63 -26.58
C SER A 134 -15.02 10.38 -27.42
N GLU A 135 -14.63 10.38 -28.69
CA GLU A 135 -14.87 9.27 -29.63
C GLU A 135 -14.11 7.98 -29.27
N CYS A 136 -12.89 8.07 -28.74
CA CYS A 136 -12.11 6.91 -28.32
C CYS A 136 -12.58 6.41 -26.93
N ALA A 137 -13.07 7.33 -26.10
CA ALA A 137 -13.54 7.04 -24.75
C ALA A 137 -14.86 6.24 -24.74
N ASP A 138 -15.70 6.34 -25.77
CA ASP A 138 -16.98 5.63 -25.83
C ASP A 138 -16.85 4.19 -26.33
N LEU A 139 -15.71 3.80 -26.91
CA LEU A 139 -15.46 2.43 -27.38
C LEU A 139 -15.10 1.46 -26.25
N LEU A 140 -14.63 1.98 -25.11
CA LEU A 140 -14.24 1.17 -23.96
C LEU A 140 -15.36 1.15 -22.91
N ASP A 141 -16.05 0.01 -22.76
CA ASP A 141 -17.04 -0.18 -21.71
C ASP A 141 -16.37 -0.41 -20.34
N VAL A 142 -15.96 0.70 -19.71
CA VAL A 142 -15.30 0.70 -18.40
C VAL A 142 -16.20 0.12 -17.31
N ALA A 143 -17.47 0.53 -17.28
CA ALA A 143 -18.40 0.11 -16.25
C ALA A 143 -18.71 -1.39 -16.36
N GLY A 144 -19.03 -1.88 -17.57
CA GLY A 144 -19.29 -3.30 -17.80
C GLY A 144 -18.09 -4.19 -17.50
N ARG A 145 -16.86 -3.77 -17.85
CA ARG A 145 -15.64 -4.51 -17.49
C ARG A 145 -15.45 -4.62 -15.98
N ILE A 146 -15.62 -3.52 -15.24
CA ILE A 146 -15.48 -3.53 -13.78
C ILE A 146 -16.57 -4.38 -13.15
N THR A 147 -17.82 -4.28 -13.62
CA THR A 147 -18.94 -5.07 -13.13
C THR A 147 -18.75 -6.55 -13.39
N ALA A 148 -18.33 -6.94 -14.59
CA ALA A 148 -18.01 -8.33 -14.91
C ALA A 148 -16.86 -8.87 -14.06
N TYR A 149 -15.82 -8.06 -13.80
CA TYR A 149 -14.74 -8.44 -12.89
C TYR A 149 -15.24 -8.62 -11.46
N LEU A 150 -16.05 -7.69 -10.95
CA LEU A 150 -16.66 -7.81 -9.65
C LEU A 150 -17.55 -9.06 -9.61
N GLU A 151 -18.46 -9.29 -10.53
CA GLU A 151 -19.35 -10.45 -10.49
C GLU A 151 -18.64 -11.79 -10.69
N GLY A 152 -17.57 -11.82 -11.49
CA GLY A 152 -16.88 -13.04 -11.88
C GLY A 152 -15.69 -13.46 -11.01
N ALA A 153 -15.29 -12.68 -9.99
CA ALA A 153 -14.20 -13.08 -9.11
C ALA A 153 -14.69 -13.94 -7.94
N ASP A 154 -14.35 -15.23 -8.02
CA ASP A 154 -14.75 -16.27 -7.08
C ASP A 154 -13.64 -16.65 -6.09
N SER A 155 -12.41 -16.16 -6.30
CA SER A 155 -11.22 -16.51 -5.51
C SER A 155 -10.49 -15.26 -5.03
N SER A 156 -9.98 -15.30 -3.81
CA SER A 156 -9.15 -14.24 -3.25
C SER A 156 -7.67 -14.60 -3.40
N VAL A 157 -6.86 -13.61 -3.81
CA VAL A 157 -5.41 -13.73 -3.84
C VAL A 157 -4.85 -13.07 -2.59
N GLN A 158 -4.12 -13.84 -1.78
CA GLN A 158 -3.42 -13.29 -0.63
C GLN A 158 -2.11 -12.64 -1.09
N LEU A 159 -2.04 -11.32 -0.94
CA LEU A 159 -0.81 -10.57 -1.23
C LEU A 159 0.06 -10.56 0.03
N PRO A 160 1.33 -11.01 -0.03
CA PRO A 160 2.23 -10.91 1.11
C PRO A 160 2.49 -9.43 1.42
N ILE A 161 2.22 -9.03 2.68
CA ILE A 161 2.52 -7.70 3.19
C ILE A 161 3.82 -7.81 4.00
N ALA A 162 4.83 -7.06 3.59
CA ALA A 162 6.07 -6.91 4.34
C ALA A 162 6.13 -5.50 4.95
N GLU A 163 7.02 -5.30 5.94
CA GLU A 163 7.20 -4.01 6.61
C GLU A 163 8.65 -3.54 6.49
N ALA A 164 8.83 -2.30 6.06
CA ALA A 164 10.12 -1.64 6.01
C ALA A 164 10.31 -0.77 7.26
N MET A 165 11.43 -0.93 7.97
CA MET A 165 11.78 -0.09 9.11
C MET A 165 12.56 1.14 8.63
N LEU A 166 11.90 2.29 8.58
CA LEU A 166 12.53 3.58 8.29
C LEU A 166 13.11 4.16 9.57
N THR A 167 14.43 4.40 9.60
CA THR A 167 15.10 5.10 10.70
C THR A 167 15.43 6.52 10.25
N TYR A 168 14.84 7.52 10.89
CA TYR A 168 15.14 8.92 10.61
C TYR A 168 15.84 9.58 11.79
N LYS A 169 16.86 10.38 11.50
CA LYS A 169 17.50 11.28 12.46
C LYS A 169 17.00 12.69 12.18
N ALA A 170 16.20 13.24 13.08
CA ALA A 170 15.73 14.61 12.95
C ALA A 170 16.91 15.59 13.09
N ARG A 171 17.50 16.07 11.99
CA ARG A 171 18.33 17.28 12.07
C ARG A 171 17.40 18.46 12.28
N ARG A 172 17.46 19.09 13.46
CA ARG A 172 16.95 20.46 13.60
C ARG A 172 18.04 21.40 13.10
N PRO A 173 17.88 22.14 11.99
CA PRO A 173 18.69 23.32 11.77
C PRO A 173 18.10 24.43 12.65
N LEU A 174 18.69 24.66 13.83
CA LEU A 174 18.44 25.92 14.54
C LEU A 174 19.32 27.01 13.91
N PRO A 175 18.73 28.07 13.32
CA PRO A 175 19.51 29.22 12.91
C PRO A 175 19.92 30.02 14.16
N GLY A 176 21.23 30.22 14.33
CA GLY A 176 21.73 31.30 15.18
C GLY A 176 22.43 30.95 16.51
N ARG A 177 22.83 29.71 16.78
CA ARG A 177 23.61 29.39 17.99
C ARG A 177 25.09 29.13 17.67
N ILE A 178 25.91 30.18 17.71
CA ILE A 178 27.37 30.07 17.85
C ILE A 178 27.61 29.65 19.30
N GLY A 179 27.81 28.36 19.52
CA GLY A 179 28.10 27.81 20.85
C GLY A 179 28.56 26.37 20.72
N ASN A 180 29.84 26.14 21.01
CA ASN A 180 30.44 24.85 21.27
C ASN A 180 29.68 24.17 22.43
N GLU A 181 28.70 23.34 22.10
CA GLU A 181 28.14 22.33 23.01
C GLU A 181 27.69 21.14 22.14
N SER A 182 28.41 20.03 22.25
CA SER A 182 28.03 18.73 21.69
C SER A 182 26.63 18.36 22.19
N SER A 183 25.60 18.47 21.35
CA SER A 183 24.24 18.12 21.77
C SER A 183 24.13 16.60 21.97
N PRO A 184 23.77 16.12 23.17
CA PRO A 184 23.64 14.70 23.46
C PRO A 184 22.33 14.14 22.90
N ASP A 185 22.41 12.90 22.42
CA ASP A 185 21.33 12.01 21.95
C ASP A 185 20.27 12.62 21.02
N MET A 186 20.54 12.50 19.72
CA MET A 186 19.51 12.55 18.69
C MET A 186 18.72 11.23 18.76
N ASP A 187 17.52 11.26 19.34
CA ASP A 187 16.60 10.12 19.31
C ASP A 187 16.29 9.77 17.84
N SER A 188 16.91 8.70 17.34
CA SER A 188 16.55 8.14 16.04
C SER A 188 15.17 7.53 16.16
N CYS A 189 14.20 8.08 15.46
CA CYS A 189 12.87 7.50 15.43
C CYS A 189 12.81 6.41 14.37
N GLN A 190 12.10 5.33 14.69
CA GLN A 190 11.83 4.22 13.78
C GLN A 190 10.35 4.20 13.41
N LYS A 191 10.06 4.04 12.12
CA LYS A 191 8.71 3.88 11.60
C LYS A 191 8.64 2.64 10.72
N PHE A 192 7.71 1.75 11.00
CA PHE A 192 7.38 0.62 10.14
C PHE A 192 6.41 1.08 9.05
N VAL A 193 6.72 0.77 7.79
CA VAL A 193 5.89 1.10 6.63
C VAL A 193 5.55 -0.18 5.87
N PRO A 194 4.26 -0.55 5.79
CA PRO A 194 3.85 -1.76 5.09
C PRO A 194 3.91 -1.57 3.57
N PHE A 195 4.27 -2.63 2.84
CA PHE A 195 4.35 -2.60 1.38
C PHE A 195 3.99 -3.96 0.76
N ILE A 196 3.63 -3.93 -0.53
CA ILE A 196 3.38 -5.11 -1.37
C ILE A 196 4.37 -5.06 -2.54
N GLY A 197 5.18 -6.12 -2.70
CA GLY A 197 6.20 -6.20 -3.76
C GLY A 197 7.56 -5.63 -3.36
N GLY A 198 8.44 -5.35 -4.33
CA GLY A 198 9.79 -4.85 -4.06
C GLY A 198 9.81 -3.38 -3.63
N VAL A 199 10.58 -3.06 -2.57
CA VAL A 199 10.84 -1.68 -2.13
C VAL A 199 12.17 -1.21 -2.69
N THR A 200 12.16 -0.09 -3.41
CA THR A 200 13.39 0.64 -3.73
C THR A 200 13.63 1.67 -2.64
N VAL A 201 14.63 1.43 -1.78
CA VAL A 201 15.06 2.43 -0.79
C VAL A 201 15.93 3.44 -1.51
N GLY A 202 15.39 4.63 -1.79
CA GLY A 202 16.18 5.76 -2.25
C GLY A 202 16.95 6.36 -1.07
N VAL A 203 18.28 6.26 -1.07
CA VAL A 203 19.10 7.15 -0.24
C VAL A 203 19.01 8.53 -0.88
N PHE A 204 18.25 9.44 -0.29
CA PHE A 204 18.28 10.84 -0.71
C PHE A 204 19.57 11.44 -0.17
N GLU A 205 20.62 11.43 -1.00
CA GLU A 205 21.81 12.23 -0.73
C GLU A 205 21.43 13.69 -1.03
N GLU A 206 21.04 14.42 0.01
CA GLU A 206 20.82 15.86 -0.07
C GLU A 206 22.18 16.52 -0.32
N SER A 207 22.54 16.64 -1.60
CA SER A 207 23.75 17.31 -2.05
C SER A 207 23.67 18.78 -1.65
N VAL A 208 24.29 19.11 -0.51
CA VAL A 208 24.52 20.47 -0.06
C VAL A 208 25.48 21.13 -1.07
N THR A 209 24.95 21.85 -2.04
CA THR A 209 25.73 22.78 -2.84
C THR A 209 26.09 23.99 -1.99
N THR A 210 27.23 23.90 -1.32
CA THR A 210 28.01 25.06 -0.91
C THR A 210 28.57 25.71 -2.18
N ALA A 211 27.96 26.80 -2.64
CA ALA A 211 28.60 27.73 -3.57
C ALA A 211 28.01 29.12 -3.34
N GLY A 212 28.86 30.04 -2.89
CA GLY A 212 28.51 31.43 -2.71
C GLY A 212 28.44 32.19 -4.03
N ALA A 213 27.58 33.22 -4.00
CA ALA A 213 27.71 34.50 -4.70
C ALA A 213 27.49 34.59 -6.22
N VAL A 214 26.75 35.65 -6.56
CA VAL A 214 26.69 36.49 -7.78
C VAL A 214 25.96 36.00 -9.05
N ASP A 215 24.70 36.47 -9.17
CA ASP A 215 24.05 37.16 -10.29
C ASP A 215 24.56 36.97 -11.74
N SER A 216 23.72 36.44 -12.64
CA SER A 216 23.54 36.85 -14.05
C SER A 216 22.61 35.90 -14.83
N ASP A 217 21.73 36.49 -15.65
CA ASP A 217 20.83 35.85 -16.63
C ASP A 217 21.54 34.88 -17.61
N ASP A 218 20.97 33.69 -17.88
CA ASP A 218 20.41 33.28 -19.20
C ASP A 218 20.03 31.77 -19.26
N CYS A 219 19.10 31.47 -20.17
CA CYS A 219 18.50 30.21 -20.63
C CYS A 219 19.13 28.82 -20.28
N PHE A 220 18.27 27.83 -19.96
CA PHE A 220 17.94 26.63 -20.79
C PHE A 220 17.23 25.54 -19.97
N LEU A 221 16.07 25.09 -20.48
CA LEU A 221 15.31 23.95 -19.99
C LEU A 221 16.11 22.65 -20.15
N ALA A 222 16.31 21.90 -19.06
CA ALA A 222 16.70 20.49 -19.10
C ALA A 222 15.90 19.71 -18.05
N SER A 223 14.82 19.08 -18.50
CA SER A 223 14.12 18.01 -17.77
C SER A 223 15.07 16.82 -17.58
N PRO A 224 15.07 16.13 -16.43
CA PRO A 224 15.61 14.78 -16.39
C PRO A 224 14.55 13.81 -16.89
N ALA A 225 14.81 13.25 -18.07
CA ALA A 225 14.04 12.18 -18.66
C ALA A 225 14.11 10.88 -17.83
N HIS A 226 13.02 10.12 -17.94
CA HIS A 226 12.91 8.70 -17.62
C HIS A 226 14.19 7.91 -17.88
N VAL A 227 14.67 7.21 -16.86
CA VAL A 227 15.51 6.02 -17.05
C VAL A 227 14.78 4.85 -16.39
N GLY A 228 14.18 4.00 -17.24
CA GLY A 228 13.74 2.68 -16.84
C GLY A 228 14.94 1.85 -16.38
N SER A 229 14.76 1.06 -15.32
CA SER A 229 15.74 0.05 -14.92
C SER A 229 15.04 -1.20 -14.38
N PRO A 230 15.65 -2.38 -14.56
CA PRO A 230 14.94 -3.64 -14.64
C PRO A 230 14.59 -4.17 -13.24
N TYR A 231 13.34 -4.59 -13.05
CA TYR A 231 12.92 -5.29 -11.85
C TYR A 231 13.48 -6.72 -11.86
N PHE A 232 14.46 -7.00 -11.01
CA PHE A 232 14.85 -8.36 -10.68
C PHE A 232 13.77 -8.99 -9.80
N PHE A 233 13.00 -9.92 -10.38
CA PHE A 233 12.27 -10.91 -9.60
C PHE A 233 13.18 -12.13 -9.44
N ALA A 234 13.65 -12.39 -8.22
CA ALA A 234 14.09 -13.74 -7.87
C ALA A 234 12.83 -14.58 -7.66
N SER A 235 12.63 -15.60 -8.50
CA SER A 235 11.63 -16.65 -8.27
C SER A 235 11.96 -17.39 -6.97
N PRO A 236 10.99 -17.78 -6.13
CA PRO A 236 11.30 -18.59 -4.96
C PRO A 236 11.51 -20.04 -5.41
N THR A 237 12.76 -20.47 -5.47
CA THR A 237 13.09 -21.88 -5.52
C THR A 237 12.75 -22.49 -4.16
N PHE A 238 11.88 -23.49 -4.17
CA PHE A 238 11.49 -24.30 -3.02
C PHE A 238 12.73 -24.86 -2.32
N ALA A 239 13.03 -24.38 -1.11
CA ALA A 239 14.07 -24.95 -0.25
C ALA A 239 13.49 -25.16 1.16
N ARG A 240 13.45 -26.44 1.54
CA ARG A 240 13.14 -26.98 2.85
C ARG A 240 14.10 -26.45 3.92
N ASP A 241 13.58 -26.45 5.15
CA ASP A 241 14.26 -26.42 6.44
C ASP A 241 15.08 -25.16 6.76
N ALA A 242 14.42 -24.20 7.40
CA ALA A 242 15.06 -23.22 8.27
C ALA A 242 14.47 -23.37 9.68
N VAL A 243 15.32 -23.83 10.58
CA VAL A 243 15.10 -24.01 12.01
C VAL A 243 14.56 -22.73 12.65
N LEU A 244 13.41 -22.85 13.32
CA LEU A 244 12.85 -21.85 14.23
C LEU A 244 13.84 -21.58 15.37
N VAL A 245 14.43 -20.39 15.41
CA VAL A 245 15.09 -19.89 16.62
C VAL A 245 13.99 -19.41 17.57
N GLN A 246 13.70 -20.21 18.59
CA GLN A 246 12.83 -19.81 19.71
C GLN A 246 13.56 -18.82 20.63
N PRO A 247 12.88 -17.82 21.22
CA PRO A 247 13.48 -16.94 22.22
C PRO A 247 13.67 -17.67 23.56
N SER A 248 14.86 -17.50 24.15
CA SER A 248 15.32 -18.14 25.38
C SER A 248 14.45 -17.81 26.59
N SER A 249 14.00 -18.82 27.33
CA SER A 249 13.38 -18.70 28.66
C SER A 249 14.44 -18.67 29.78
N PRO A 250 14.18 -18.05 30.95
CA PRO A 250 15.17 -17.90 32.03
C PRO A 250 15.39 -19.22 32.81
N PRO A 251 16.55 -19.39 33.50
CA PRO A 251 16.89 -20.67 34.12
C PRO A 251 16.18 -20.88 35.47
N VAL A 252 15.74 -22.13 35.69
CA VAL A 252 15.17 -22.65 36.94
C VAL A 252 16.28 -22.80 37.98
N GLY A 253 16.10 -22.19 39.15
CA GLY A 253 16.98 -22.33 40.30
C GLY A 253 16.88 -23.73 40.93
N SER A 254 18.04 -24.33 41.19
CA SER A 254 18.21 -25.57 41.95
C SER A 254 18.01 -25.35 43.46
N PRO A 255 17.43 -26.32 44.21
CA PRO A 255 17.36 -26.24 45.67
C PRO A 255 18.67 -26.72 46.31
N PRO A 256 19.05 -26.22 47.50
CA PRO A 256 20.27 -26.63 48.21
C PRO A 256 20.12 -28.00 48.92
N PRO A 257 21.24 -28.66 49.29
CA PRO A 257 21.23 -30.02 49.80
C PRO A 257 21.08 -30.11 51.32
N GLY A 258 20.37 -31.16 51.77
CA GLY A 258 20.60 -31.84 53.05
C GLY A 258 19.68 -31.46 54.20
N TYR A 259 18.86 -32.42 54.69
CA TYR A 259 19.09 -33.07 55.99
C TYR A 259 18.08 -34.23 56.21
N VAL A 260 18.63 -35.46 56.24
CA VAL A 260 18.40 -36.56 57.21
C VAL A 260 16.96 -37.03 57.51
N SER A 261 16.69 -38.30 57.17
CA SER A 261 15.57 -39.14 57.66
C SER A 261 15.61 -39.33 59.18
N PRO A 262 14.50 -39.71 59.85
CA PRO A 262 14.29 -41.15 60.04
C PRO A 262 12.82 -41.64 60.09
N LEU A 263 12.67 -42.92 59.70
CA LEU A 263 11.84 -43.99 60.28
C LEU A 263 10.40 -43.68 60.73
N CYS A 264 9.43 -44.24 60.01
CA CYS A 264 8.64 -45.42 60.39
C CYS A 264 7.87 -45.94 59.18
#